data_AF-A0A1Y5E189-F1
#
_entry.id   AF-A0A1Y5E189-F1
#
_cell.length_a   1.000
_cell.length_b   1.000
_cell.length_c   1.000
_cell.angle_alpha   90.00
_cell.angle_beta   90.00
_cell.angle_gamma   90.00
#
_symmetry.space_group_name_H-M   'P 1'
#
loop_
_entity.id
_entity.type
_entity.pdbx_description
1 polymer ?
#
loop_
_entity_poly.entity_id
_entity_poly.type
_entity_poly.pdbx_seq_one_letter_code
_entity_poly.pdbx_strand_id
1 'polypeptide(L)'
;MNNFKKCALIIVTGVALTACGSSSTKPAQVAGSVTPVDESVQAEGVYEAAKADYELWLQKLKDIEPLELYSKSFYKDTLSAWAEAVDVYSDFADDPAKAIKDFSIFSSGTYADEFNEKLAIVKTKHEKLLQLKERADTILADSIDQMEYLDSIEAETHFKQNYRSVKTAYVALFAYVADKDIGDAQNKQVAFLNTAKKLEIKVILK
;
A
#
# COMPACT_ATOMS: atom_id res chain seq x y z
N MET A 1 25.24 -10.51 46.92
CA MET A 1 26.04 -11.67 46.47
C MET A 1 25.12 -12.46 45.54
N ASN A 2 25.33 -12.69 44.25
CA ASN A 2 26.45 -12.63 43.31
C ASN A 2 25.88 -12.12 41.97
N ASN A 3 26.44 -11.09 41.31
CA ASN A 3 27.65 -11.07 40.49
C ASN A 3 27.57 -11.96 39.24
N PHE A 4 27.10 -11.40 38.12
CA PHE A 4 27.51 -11.85 36.79
C PHE A 4 28.43 -10.82 36.15
N LYS A 5 29.60 -11.33 35.72
CA LYS A 5 30.74 -10.56 35.23
C LYS A 5 30.60 -10.29 33.72
N LYS A 6 31.00 -9.07 33.37
CA LYS A 6 31.59 -8.57 32.11
C LYS A 6 31.86 -9.59 31.00
N CYS A 7 31.35 -9.30 29.80
CA CYS A 7 32.06 -9.51 28.54
C CYS A 7 31.97 -8.23 27.71
N ALA A 8 33.10 -7.57 27.55
CA ALA A 8 33.32 -6.57 26.52
C ALA A 8 33.90 -7.30 25.29
N LEU A 9 33.42 -6.98 24.09
CA LEU A 9 34.24 -7.07 22.89
C LEU A 9 33.82 -5.99 21.89
N ILE A 10 34.61 -4.93 21.89
CA ILE A 10 34.86 -4.00 20.79
C ILE A 10 35.65 -4.76 19.71
N ILE A 11 35.51 -4.35 18.42
CA ILE A 11 36.43 -4.50 17.24
C ILE A 11 35.56 -4.73 15.99
N VAL A 12 35.66 -4.03 14.84
CA VAL A 12 36.69 -3.10 14.34
C VAL A 12 36.15 -2.27 13.15
N THR A 13 36.58 -1.01 13.15
CA THR A 13 36.94 -0.09 12.06
C THR A 13 36.47 -0.32 10.62
N GLY A 14 35.92 0.75 10.04
CA GLY A 14 35.93 1.00 8.60
C GLY A 14 37.35 1.13 8.05
N VAL A 15 37.49 0.76 6.77
CA VAL A 15 38.68 1.00 5.96
C VAL A 15 38.25 1.68 4.67
N ALA A 16 38.99 2.72 4.35
CA ALA A 16 38.80 3.68 3.29
C ALA A 16 38.94 3.07 1.88
N LEU A 17 38.24 3.70 0.94
CA LEU A 17 38.59 3.70 -0.48
C LEU A 17 39.95 4.40 -0.66
N THR A 18 40.99 3.67 -1.05
CA THR A 18 42.13 4.22 -1.81
C THR A 18 42.69 3.17 -2.76
N ALA A 19 42.88 3.60 -4.01
CA ALA A 19 43.50 2.85 -5.10
C ALA A 19 45.01 2.70 -4.90
N CYS A 20 45.57 1.58 -5.38
CA CYS A 20 46.93 1.41 -5.91
C CYS A 20 46.99 0.03 -6.59
N GLY A 21 47.65 -0.19 -7.73
CA GLY A 21 48.80 0.55 -8.23
C GLY A 21 48.87 0.64 -9.74
N SER A 22 49.47 1.75 -10.14
CA SER A 22 50.06 1.99 -11.44
C SER A 22 51.12 0.94 -11.77
N SER A 23 51.05 0.37 -12.96
CA SER A 23 52.24 -0.04 -13.71
C SER A 23 52.14 0.58 -15.09
N SER A 24 53.02 1.55 -15.33
CA SER A 24 53.18 2.26 -16.59
C SER A 24 54.01 1.40 -17.55
N THR A 25 53.38 0.92 -18.62
CA THR A 25 53.94 0.80 -19.98
C THR A 25 52.87 0.24 -20.92
N LYS A 26 52.42 1.00 -21.92
CA LYS A 26 51.80 0.41 -23.14
C LYS A 26 52.94 -0.21 -23.97
N PRO A 27 52.77 -1.34 -24.67
CA PRO A 27 51.54 -1.68 -25.41
C PRO A 27 51.15 -3.19 -25.41
N ALA A 28 49.87 -3.47 -25.22
CA ALA A 28 49.12 -4.47 -25.98
C ALA A 28 47.65 -4.26 -25.62
N GLN A 29 46.78 -4.18 -26.64
CA GLN A 29 45.35 -4.34 -26.45
C GLN A 29 45.11 -5.79 -26.01
N VAL A 30 45.14 -6.03 -24.69
CA VAL A 30 44.51 -7.23 -24.16
C VAL A 30 43.05 -6.87 -24.01
N ALA A 31 42.21 -7.42 -24.90
CA ALA A 31 40.78 -7.50 -24.73
C ALA A 31 40.53 -8.22 -23.40
N GLY A 32 40.47 -7.46 -22.31
CA GLY A 32 40.15 -7.93 -20.98
C GLY A 32 38.68 -8.32 -21.01
N SER A 33 38.45 -9.63 -21.06
CA SER A 33 37.16 -10.27 -20.86
C SER A 33 36.40 -9.58 -19.72
N VAL A 34 35.35 -8.84 -20.07
CA VAL A 34 34.23 -8.65 -19.15
C VAL A 34 33.71 -10.06 -18.91
N THR A 35 34.01 -10.65 -17.75
CA THR A 35 33.41 -11.91 -17.36
C THR A 35 31.90 -11.72 -17.47
N PRO A 36 31.18 -12.51 -18.31
CA PRO A 36 29.74 -12.38 -18.39
C PRO A 36 29.19 -12.54 -16.98
N VAL A 37 28.33 -11.61 -16.54
CA VAL A 37 27.52 -11.87 -15.36
C VAL A 37 26.77 -13.16 -15.65
N ASP A 38 26.85 -14.12 -14.74
CA ASP A 38 26.12 -15.36 -14.88
C ASP A 38 24.62 -15.02 -14.88
N GLU A 39 23.96 -15.22 -16.02
CA GLU A 39 22.54 -14.92 -16.21
C GLU A 39 21.69 -15.61 -15.14
N SER A 40 22.12 -16.77 -14.62
CA SER A 40 21.42 -17.46 -13.54
C SER A 40 21.47 -16.70 -12.22
N VAL A 41 22.62 -16.11 -11.88
CA VAL A 41 22.79 -15.28 -10.66
C VAL A 41 22.02 -13.97 -10.78
N GLN A 42 21.99 -13.38 -11.99
CA GLN A 42 21.21 -12.18 -12.26
C GLN A 42 19.70 -12.47 -12.19
N ALA A 43 19.24 -13.57 -12.79
CA ALA A 43 17.83 -13.98 -12.77
C ALA A 43 17.33 -14.21 -11.35
N GLU A 44 18.11 -14.92 -10.52
CA GLU A 44 17.76 -15.20 -9.14
C GLU A 44 17.60 -13.92 -8.31
N GLY A 45 18.52 -12.96 -8.46
CA GLY A 45 18.43 -11.67 -7.75
C GLY A 45 17.21 -10.84 -8.14
N VAL A 46 16.85 -10.82 -9.43
CA VAL A 46 15.65 -10.14 -9.94
C VAL A 46 14.38 -10.83 -9.47
N TYR A 47 14.35 -12.16 -9.52
CA TYR A 47 13.23 -12.97 -9.04
C TYR A 47 12.97 -12.75 -7.55
N GLU A 48 14.00 -12.85 -6.70
CA GLU A 48 13.85 -12.68 -5.25
C GLU A 48 13.40 -11.26 -4.87
N ALA A 49 13.83 -10.24 -5.61
CA ALA A 49 13.31 -8.88 -5.44
C ALA A 49 11.82 -8.78 -5.77
N ALA A 50 11.39 -9.35 -6.91
CA ALA A 50 9.98 -9.36 -7.31
C ALA A 50 9.11 -10.15 -6.32
N LYS A 51 9.60 -11.30 -5.84
CA LYS A 51 8.94 -12.12 -4.83
C LYS A 51 8.77 -11.38 -3.50
N ALA A 52 9.81 -10.72 -3.02
CA ALA A 52 9.73 -9.91 -1.80
C ALA A 52 8.68 -8.80 -1.93
N ASP A 53 8.63 -8.12 -3.08
CA ASP A 53 7.64 -7.08 -3.35
C ASP A 53 6.22 -7.68 -3.44
N TYR A 54 6.04 -8.83 -4.10
CA TYR A 54 4.77 -9.56 -4.14
C TYR A 54 4.28 -9.92 -2.73
N GLU A 55 5.11 -10.55 -1.91
CA GLU A 55 4.76 -10.97 -0.55
C GLU A 55 4.40 -9.78 0.34
N LEU A 56 5.17 -8.68 0.24
CA LEU A 56 4.89 -7.44 0.96
C LEU A 56 3.51 -6.89 0.60
N TRP A 57 3.20 -6.82 -0.70
CA TRP A 57 1.94 -6.24 -1.16
C TRP A 57 0.74 -7.15 -0.94
N LEU A 58 0.94 -8.47 -1.00
CA LEU A 58 -0.06 -9.45 -0.57
C LEU A 58 -0.47 -9.22 0.89
N GLN A 59 0.51 -8.98 1.79
CA GLN A 59 0.21 -8.67 3.19
C GLN A 59 -0.46 -7.31 3.35
N LYS A 60 0.04 -6.25 2.68
CA LYS A 60 -0.54 -4.90 2.76
C LYS A 60 -2.00 -4.86 2.32
N LEU A 61 -2.36 -5.64 1.31
CA LEU A 61 -3.71 -5.62 0.74
C LEU A 61 -4.68 -6.59 1.43
N LYS A 62 -4.20 -7.44 2.35
CA LYS A 62 -5.04 -8.41 3.07
C LYS A 62 -6.17 -7.72 3.86
N ASP A 63 -5.86 -6.60 4.50
CA ASP A 63 -6.77 -5.88 5.40
C ASP A 63 -7.20 -4.53 4.81
N ILE A 64 -7.26 -4.42 3.46
CA ILE A 64 -7.60 -3.16 2.78
C ILE A 64 -9.10 -2.84 2.80
N GLU A 65 -9.97 -3.80 3.10
CA GLU A 65 -11.45 -3.66 3.09
C GLU A 65 -11.98 -2.39 3.79
N PRO A 66 -11.50 -1.98 4.99
CA PRO A 66 -11.97 -0.77 5.64
C PRO A 66 -11.75 0.51 4.80
N LEU A 67 -10.81 0.47 3.85
CA LEU A 67 -10.55 1.60 2.98
C LEU A 67 -11.64 1.81 1.91
N GLU A 68 -12.52 0.84 1.65
CA GLU A 68 -13.62 0.98 0.69
C GLU A 68 -14.54 2.17 1.02
N LEU A 69 -14.75 2.43 2.33
CA LEU A 69 -15.59 3.53 2.80
C LEU A 69 -15.15 4.89 2.26
N TYR A 70 -13.85 5.12 2.15
CA TYR A 70 -13.29 6.41 1.75
C TYR A 70 -13.40 6.67 0.26
N SER A 71 -13.36 5.61 -0.56
CA SER A 71 -13.69 5.69 -1.97
C SER A 71 -13.85 4.30 -2.57
N LYS A 72 -15.09 3.95 -2.90
CA LYS A 72 -15.42 2.67 -3.52
C LYS A 72 -14.77 2.48 -4.90
N SER A 73 -14.63 3.56 -5.68
CA SER A 73 -13.99 3.51 -6.99
C SER A 73 -12.49 3.25 -6.86
N PHE A 74 -11.77 4.06 -6.07
CA PHE A 74 -10.33 3.86 -5.86
C PHE A 74 -10.00 2.53 -5.20
N TYR A 75 -10.83 2.06 -4.28
CA TYR A 75 -10.70 0.73 -3.69
C TYR A 75 -10.74 -0.38 -4.75
N LYS A 76 -11.80 -0.40 -5.58
CA LYS A 76 -11.96 -1.39 -6.66
C LYS A 76 -10.83 -1.32 -7.68
N ASP A 77 -10.44 -0.10 -8.06
CA ASP A 77 -9.33 0.12 -8.98
C ASP A 77 -8.00 -0.38 -8.43
N THR A 78 -7.77 -0.25 -7.11
CA THR A 78 -6.56 -0.74 -6.45
C THR A 78 -6.52 -2.28 -6.49
N LEU A 79 -7.64 -2.94 -6.19
CA LEU A 79 -7.73 -4.40 -6.26
C LEU A 79 -7.60 -4.93 -7.70
N SER A 80 -8.17 -4.23 -8.68
CA SER A 80 -8.03 -4.58 -10.10
C SER A 80 -6.57 -4.47 -10.55
N ALA A 81 -5.90 -3.37 -10.21
CA ALA A 81 -4.47 -3.20 -10.52
C ALA A 81 -3.60 -4.25 -9.82
N TRP A 82 -3.98 -4.65 -8.60
CA TRP A 82 -3.28 -5.72 -7.90
C TRP A 82 -3.46 -7.05 -8.60
N ALA A 83 -4.67 -7.40 -9.03
CA ALA A 83 -4.92 -8.63 -9.79
C ALA A 83 -4.08 -8.68 -11.08
N GLU A 84 -3.93 -7.56 -11.80
CA GLU A 84 -3.05 -7.47 -12.98
C GLU A 84 -1.57 -7.70 -12.62
N ALA A 85 -1.09 -7.15 -11.51
CA ALA A 85 0.29 -7.40 -11.05
C ALA A 85 0.50 -8.87 -10.65
N VAL A 86 -0.47 -9.47 -9.98
CA VAL A 86 -0.44 -10.88 -9.58
C VAL A 86 -0.42 -11.81 -10.79
N ASP A 87 -1.19 -11.49 -11.84
CA ASP A 87 -1.22 -12.27 -13.09
C ASP A 87 0.19 -12.35 -13.71
N VAL A 88 0.85 -11.21 -13.88
CA VAL A 88 2.22 -11.13 -14.39
C VAL A 88 3.22 -11.85 -13.48
N TYR A 89 3.10 -11.69 -12.15
CA TYR A 89 3.97 -12.39 -11.22
C TYR A 89 3.82 -13.91 -11.31
N SER A 90 2.58 -14.39 -11.44
CA SER A 90 2.27 -15.82 -11.50
C SER A 90 2.90 -16.50 -12.72
N ASP A 91 3.11 -15.75 -13.81
CA ASP A 91 3.75 -16.27 -15.01
C ASP A 91 5.20 -16.71 -14.80
N PHE A 92 5.92 -16.15 -13.82
CA PHE A 92 7.31 -16.48 -13.53
C PHE A 92 7.55 -16.94 -12.08
N ALA A 93 6.50 -17.11 -11.28
CA ALA A 93 6.60 -17.46 -9.86
C ALA A 93 7.34 -18.79 -9.61
N ASP A 94 7.18 -19.76 -10.50
CA ASP A 94 7.78 -21.10 -10.41
C ASP A 94 9.04 -21.26 -11.29
N ASP A 95 9.46 -20.22 -12.01
CA ASP A 95 10.63 -20.24 -12.90
C ASP A 95 11.44 -18.93 -12.78
N PRO A 96 12.43 -18.87 -11.87
CA PRO A 96 13.26 -17.69 -11.68
C PRO A 96 13.95 -17.20 -12.96
N ALA A 97 14.30 -18.11 -13.88
CA ALA A 97 14.96 -17.74 -15.13
C ALA A 97 14.05 -16.93 -16.07
N LYS A 98 12.73 -17.09 -15.95
CA LYS A 98 11.74 -16.35 -16.73
C LYS A 98 11.62 -14.89 -16.33
N ALA A 99 12.01 -14.53 -15.10
CA ALA A 99 11.96 -13.15 -14.60
C ALA A 99 12.72 -12.15 -15.50
N ILE A 100 13.83 -12.57 -16.10
CA ILE A 100 14.67 -11.75 -16.99
C ILE A 100 14.41 -11.98 -18.49
N LYS A 101 13.38 -12.76 -18.86
CA LYS A 101 13.01 -12.97 -20.26
C LYS A 101 12.08 -11.88 -20.72
N ASP A 102 12.15 -11.56 -22.01
CA ASP A 102 11.25 -10.60 -22.66
C ASP A 102 9.79 -10.98 -22.39
N PHE A 103 9.01 -10.02 -21.88
CA PHE A 103 7.60 -10.25 -21.56
C PHE A 103 6.77 -10.49 -22.83
N SER A 104 7.09 -9.77 -23.90
CA SER A 104 6.40 -9.85 -25.19
C SER A 104 7.30 -9.38 -26.32
N ILE A 105 7.08 -9.87 -27.54
CA ILE A 105 7.77 -9.40 -28.76
C ILE A 105 7.53 -7.92 -29.07
N PHE A 106 6.51 -7.31 -28.44
CA PHE A 106 6.17 -5.90 -28.57
C PHE A 106 6.59 -5.05 -27.36
N SER A 107 7.09 -5.69 -26.29
CA SER A 107 7.58 -5.00 -25.10
C SER A 107 9.10 -4.92 -25.11
N SER A 108 9.65 -3.82 -24.62
CA SER A 108 11.10 -3.68 -24.39
C SER A 108 11.53 -4.17 -23.00
N GLY A 109 10.60 -4.68 -22.18
CA GLY A 109 10.82 -5.10 -20.80
C GLY A 109 10.74 -6.60 -20.59
N THR A 110 11.31 -7.03 -19.47
CA THR A 110 11.23 -8.41 -18.98
C THR A 110 9.94 -8.67 -18.20
N TYR A 111 9.65 -9.93 -17.85
CA TYR A 111 8.53 -10.27 -16.94
C TYR A 111 8.62 -9.52 -15.61
N ALA A 112 9.82 -9.39 -15.04
CA ALA A 112 10.01 -8.64 -13.81
C ALA A 112 9.77 -7.13 -14.00
N ASP A 113 10.16 -6.56 -15.15
CA ASP A 113 9.88 -5.15 -15.46
C ASP A 113 8.38 -4.88 -15.56
N GLU A 114 7.65 -5.75 -16.26
CA GLU A 114 6.18 -5.65 -16.40
C GLU A 114 5.51 -5.77 -15.02
N PHE A 115 5.92 -6.74 -14.20
CA PHE A 115 5.42 -6.86 -12.82
C PHE A 115 5.65 -5.58 -12.02
N ASN A 116 6.85 -5.01 -12.09
CA ASN A 116 7.20 -3.78 -11.38
C ASN A 116 6.38 -2.58 -11.88
N GLU A 117 6.09 -2.49 -13.18
CA GLU A 117 5.22 -1.46 -13.75
C GLU A 117 3.79 -1.57 -13.22
N LYS A 118 3.20 -2.78 -13.24
CA LYS A 118 1.87 -3.02 -12.67
C LYS A 118 1.83 -2.74 -11.18
N LEU A 119 2.86 -3.16 -10.45
CA LEU A 119 2.98 -2.91 -9.02
C LEU A 119 3.12 -1.41 -8.70
N ALA A 120 3.75 -0.62 -9.56
CA ALA A 120 3.81 0.84 -9.40
C ALA A 120 2.42 1.50 -9.50
N ILE A 121 1.53 0.94 -10.33
CA ILE A 121 0.13 1.38 -10.41
C ILE A 121 -0.60 1.07 -9.10
N VAL A 122 -0.40 -0.14 -8.54
CA VAL A 122 -0.96 -0.53 -7.23
C VAL A 122 -0.48 0.42 -6.13
N LYS A 123 0.83 0.67 -6.06
CA LYS A 123 1.47 1.61 -5.14
C LYS A 123 0.80 2.98 -5.20
N THR A 124 0.61 3.51 -6.41
CA THR A 124 0.01 4.83 -6.64
C THR A 124 -1.46 4.88 -6.22
N LYS A 125 -2.27 3.87 -6.57
CA LYS A 125 -3.70 3.83 -6.23
C LYS A 125 -3.92 3.64 -4.73
N HIS A 126 -3.12 2.78 -4.09
CA HIS A 126 -3.15 2.59 -2.65
C HIS A 126 -2.79 3.88 -1.89
N GLU A 127 -1.71 4.55 -2.29
CA GLU A 127 -1.32 5.86 -1.71
C GLU A 127 -2.45 6.88 -1.86
N LYS A 128 -3.12 6.90 -3.02
CA LYS A 128 -4.26 7.79 -3.24
C LYS A 128 -5.42 7.49 -2.28
N LEU A 129 -5.69 6.22 -2.01
CA LEU A 129 -6.73 5.79 -1.10
C LEU A 129 -6.41 6.20 0.35
N LEU A 130 -5.15 6.12 0.77
CA LEU A 130 -4.70 6.62 2.08
C LEU A 130 -4.86 8.14 2.22
N GLN A 131 -4.55 8.91 1.18
CA GLN A 131 -4.76 10.36 1.18
C GLN A 131 -6.24 10.74 1.27
N LEU A 132 -7.12 9.94 0.65
CA LEU A 132 -8.57 10.12 0.78
C LEU A 132 -9.04 9.82 2.20
N LYS A 133 -8.48 8.76 2.82
CA LYS A 133 -8.71 8.46 4.24
C LYS A 133 -8.32 9.61 5.14
N GLU A 134 -7.07 10.08 5.06
CA GLU A 134 -6.58 11.19 5.89
C GLU A 134 -7.46 12.44 5.75
N ARG A 135 -7.85 12.79 4.53
CA ARG A 135 -8.73 13.93 4.27
C ARG A 135 -10.12 13.73 4.89
N ALA A 136 -10.72 12.56 4.68
CA ALA A 136 -12.05 12.27 5.20
C ALA A 136 -12.06 12.22 6.73
N ASP A 137 -11.06 11.59 7.36
CA ASP A 137 -10.94 11.55 8.82
C ASP A 137 -10.83 12.97 9.41
N THR A 138 -10.13 13.87 8.72
CA THR A 138 -10.00 15.28 9.14
C THR A 138 -11.31 16.05 8.98
N ILE A 139 -11.94 15.97 7.81
CA ILE A 139 -13.14 16.77 7.51
C ILE A 139 -14.37 16.22 8.25
N LEU A 140 -14.47 14.90 8.37
CA LEU A 140 -15.64 14.19 8.89
C LEU A 140 -15.50 13.79 10.36
N ALA A 141 -14.49 14.27 11.08
CA ALA A 141 -14.19 13.92 12.47
C ALA A 141 -15.46 13.86 13.36
N ASP A 142 -16.22 14.96 13.43
CA ASP A 142 -17.46 15.01 14.24
C ASP A 142 -18.50 13.96 13.83
N SER A 143 -18.55 13.60 12.54
CA SER A 143 -19.49 12.60 12.04
C SER A 143 -19.03 11.17 12.31
N ILE A 144 -17.73 10.93 12.30
CA ILE A 144 -17.11 9.67 12.71
C ILE A 144 -17.40 9.46 14.20
N ASP A 145 -17.07 10.43 15.04
CA ASP A 145 -17.32 10.38 16.50
C ASP A 145 -18.81 10.13 16.82
N GLN A 146 -19.70 10.82 16.11
CA GLN A 146 -21.14 10.63 16.31
C GLN A 146 -21.62 9.24 15.90
N MET A 147 -21.08 8.65 14.82
CA MET A 147 -21.42 7.27 14.43
C MET A 147 -20.90 6.26 15.45
N GLU A 148 -19.65 6.41 15.91
CA GLU A 148 -19.09 5.58 16.97
C GLU A 148 -19.92 5.66 18.25
N TYR A 149 -20.41 6.85 18.61
CA TYR A 149 -21.29 7.01 19.76
C TYR A 149 -22.63 6.30 19.56
N LEU A 150 -23.27 6.45 18.39
CA LEU A 150 -24.52 5.74 18.07
C LEU A 150 -24.34 4.21 18.13
N ASP A 151 -23.19 3.69 17.70
CA ASP A 151 -22.85 2.27 17.80
C ASP A 151 -22.69 1.84 19.26
N SER A 152 -22.03 2.65 20.09
CA SER A 152 -21.80 2.36 21.52
C SER A 152 -23.09 2.32 22.37
N ILE A 153 -24.14 3.04 21.95
CA ILE A 153 -25.47 2.99 22.58
C ILE A 153 -26.40 1.98 21.89
N GLU A 154 -25.85 1.12 21.03
CA GLU A 154 -26.56 0.07 20.30
C GLU A 154 -27.76 0.61 19.47
N ALA A 155 -27.65 1.81 18.91
CA ALA A 155 -28.76 2.49 18.23
C ALA A 155 -29.41 1.64 17.12
N GLU A 156 -28.64 0.78 16.43
CA GLU A 156 -29.15 -0.17 15.45
C GLU A 156 -30.14 -1.17 16.04
N THR A 157 -29.83 -1.72 17.22
CA THR A 157 -30.67 -2.68 17.93
C THR A 157 -31.99 -2.05 18.36
N HIS A 158 -31.94 -0.81 18.84
CA HIS A 158 -33.11 -0.10 19.36
C HIS A 158 -33.99 0.50 18.25
N PHE A 159 -33.40 1.05 17.19
CA PHE A 159 -34.10 1.76 16.12
C PHE A 159 -33.50 1.50 14.73
N LYS A 160 -33.51 0.22 14.32
CA LYS A 160 -32.93 -0.29 13.07
C LYS A 160 -33.16 0.57 11.83
N GLN A 161 -34.40 0.99 11.57
CA GLN A 161 -34.72 1.76 10.36
C GLN A 161 -34.15 3.18 10.42
N ASN A 162 -34.18 3.83 11.59
CA ASN A 162 -33.58 5.15 11.76
C ASN A 162 -32.05 5.07 11.64
N TYR A 163 -31.44 4.08 12.29
CA TYR A 163 -30.01 3.85 12.22
C TYR A 163 -29.54 3.60 10.78
N ARG A 164 -30.25 2.75 10.01
CA ARG A 164 -29.94 2.53 8.59
C ARG A 164 -29.96 3.82 7.78
N SER A 165 -30.96 4.67 7.98
CA SER A 165 -31.04 5.97 7.29
C SER A 165 -29.85 6.88 7.65
N VAL A 166 -29.45 6.91 8.92
CA VAL A 166 -28.29 7.67 9.40
C VAL A 166 -27.01 7.12 8.80
N LYS A 167 -26.83 5.79 8.80
CA LYS A 167 -25.67 5.10 8.22
C LYS A 167 -25.54 5.33 6.71
N THR A 168 -26.65 5.34 5.96
CA THR A 168 -26.62 5.70 4.53
C THR A 168 -26.17 7.13 4.32
N ALA A 169 -26.66 8.08 5.12
CA ALA A 169 -26.24 9.47 5.03
C ALA A 169 -24.75 9.63 5.40
N TYR A 170 -24.29 8.91 6.43
CA TYR A 170 -22.88 8.86 6.85
C TYR A 170 -21.97 8.38 5.72
N VAL A 171 -22.26 7.23 5.11
CA VAL A 171 -21.46 6.69 3.98
C VAL A 171 -21.42 7.67 2.81
N ALA A 172 -22.51 8.38 2.53
CA ALA A 172 -22.53 9.38 1.46
C ALA A 172 -21.58 10.57 1.71
N LEU A 173 -21.26 10.91 2.96
CA LEU A 173 -20.30 11.98 3.29
C LEU A 173 -18.92 11.72 2.68
N PHE A 174 -18.47 10.47 2.71
CA PHE A 174 -17.16 10.07 2.16
C PHE A 174 -17.09 10.26 0.64
N ALA A 175 -18.20 10.06 -0.07
CA ALA A 175 -18.27 10.31 -1.50
C ALA A 175 -18.05 11.79 -1.84
N TYR A 176 -18.69 12.72 -1.10
CA TYR A 176 -18.47 14.16 -1.30
C TYR A 176 -17.00 14.57 -1.05
N VAL A 177 -16.37 13.99 -0.02
CA VAL A 177 -14.94 14.23 0.25
C VAL A 177 -14.05 13.68 -0.87
N ALA A 178 -14.36 12.50 -1.40
CA ALA A 178 -13.63 11.89 -2.50
C ALA A 178 -13.67 12.73 -3.78
N ASP A 179 -14.83 13.32 -4.07
CA ASP A 179 -15.07 14.18 -5.24
C ASP A 179 -14.50 15.60 -5.07
N LYS A 180 -13.79 15.87 -3.96
CA LYS A 180 -13.21 17.17 -3.56
C LYS A 180 -14.25 18.29 -3.41
N ASP A 181 -15.51 17.94 -3.21
CA ASP A 181 -16.56 18.92 -2.92
C ASP A 181 -16.65 19.16 -1.41
N ILE A 182 -15.69 19.93 -0.88
CA ILE A 182 -15.58 20.19 0.56
C ILE A 182 -16.79 21.00 1.06
N GLY A 183 -17.30 21.92 0.24
CA GLY A 183 -18.47 22.75 0.58
C GLY A 183 -19.72 21.90 0.75
N ASP A 184 -19.99 21.00 -0.21
CA ASP A 184 -21.11 20.08 -0.08
C ASP A 184 -20.88 19.05 1.03
N ALA A 185 -19.65 18.54 1.22
CA ALA A 185 -19.33 17.64 2.32
C ALA A 185 -19.69 18.26 3.67
N GLN A 186 -19.27 19.51 3.94
CA GLN A 186 -19.57 20.22 5.19
C GLN A 186 -21.08 20.49 5.36
N ASN A 187 -21.76 20.94 4.31
CA ASN A 187 -23.20 21.18 4.37
C ASN A 187 -23.99 19.89 4.67
N LYS A 188 -23.61 18.78 4.01
CA LYS A 188 -24.22 17.46 4.25
C LYS A 188 -23.85 16.90 5.63
N GLN A 189 -22.65 17.19 6.12
CA GLN A 189 -22.21 16.82 7.46
C GLN A 189 -23.12 17.43 8.54
N VAL A 190 -23.46 18.71 8.43
CA VAL A 190 -24.39 19.37 9.36
C VAL A 190 -25.78 18.72 9.32
N ALA A 191 -26.29 18.39 8.14
CA ALA A 191 -27.57 17.70 8.00
C ALA A 191 -27.54 16.28 8.60
N PHE A 192 -26.43 15.57 8.40
CA PHE A 192 -26.18 14.27 8.99
C PHE A 192 -26.17 14.35 10.53
N LEU A 193 -25.37 15.25 11.11
CA LEU A 193 -25.23 15.40 12.57
C LEU A 193 -26.58 15.71 13.23
N ASN A 194 -27.39 16.57 12.63
CA ASN A 194 -28.74 16.87 13.12
C ASN A 194 -29.65 15.63 13.13
N THR A 195 -29.52 14.76 12.12
CA THR A 195 -30.32 13.53 12.03
C THR A 195 -29.81 12.47 13.01
N ALA A 196 -28.49 12.33 13.14
CA ALA A 196 -27.84 11.45 14.10
C ALA A 196 -28.19 11.83 15.54
N LYS A 197 -28.17 13.12 15.89
CA LYS A 197 -28.52 13.60 17.23
C LYS A 197 -29.98 13.34 17.59
N LYS A 198 -30.91 13.43 16.63
CA LYS A 198 -32.32 13.05 16.85
C LYS A 198 -32.47 11.56 17.15
N LEU A 199 -31.70 10.71 16.46
CA LEU A 199 -31.68 9.27 16.75
C LEU A 199 -31.11 9.00 18.13
N GLU A 200 -30.00 9.63 18.48
CA GLU A 200 -29.37 9.53 19.80
C GLU A 200 -30.36 9.83 20.93
N ILE A 201 -31.04 10.99 20.87
CA ILE A 201 -32.05 11.39 21.87
C ILE A 201 -33.15 10.34 21.96
N LYS A 202 -33.58 9.78 20.83
CA LYS A 202 -34.63 8.75 20.79
C LYS A 202 -34.19 7.45 21.46
N VAL A 203 -32.93 7.06 21.31
CA VAL A 203 -32.34 5.89 22.00
C VAL A 203 -32.28 6.13 23.51
N ILE A 204 -31.82 7.31 23.94
CA ILE A 204 -31.68 7.65 25.37
C ILE A 204 -33.03 7.75 26.09
N LEU A 205 -34.06 8.26 25.42
CA LEU A 205 -35.40 8.43 26.00
C LEU A 205 -36.29 7.17 25.90
N LYS A 206 -35.75 6.05 25.44
CA LYS A 206 -36.48 4.79 25.30
C LYS A 206 -36.94 4.23 26.66
#